data_AF-A0A3A5W7R9-F1
#
_entry.id   AF-A0A3A5W7R9-F1
#
_cell.length_a   1.000
_cell.length_b   1.000
_cell.length_c   1.000
_cell.angle_alpha   90.00
_cell.angle_beta   90.00
_cell.angle_gamma   90.00
#
_symmetry.space_group_name_H-M   'P 1'
#
loop_
_entity.id
_entity.type
_entity.pdbx_description
1 polymer ?
#
loop_
_entity_poly.entity_id
_entity_poly.type
_entity_poly.pdbx_seq_one_letter_code
_entity_poly.pdbx_strand_id
1 'polypeptide(L)'
;MEKGNKEVPVAKLKDAWKVNNLSNDVKLNISTCLGPCSRNNVSLITVDDQRIWLGSLEGEHYDSIIEWAQNIAVNSELPENLKSQRFIPLS
;
A
#
# COMPACT_ATOMS: atom_id res chain seq x y z
N MET A 1 -6.80 -9.52 -25.49
CA MET A 1 -7.62 -9.07 -24.34
C MET A 1 -6.88 -9.50 -23.09
N GLU A 2 -5.97 -8.68 -22.60
CA GLU A 2 -5.12 -9.03 -21.45
C GLU A 2 -5.80 -8.49 -20.18
N LYS A 3 -6.81 -9.22 -19.69
CA LYS A 3 -7.42 -8.97 -18.37
C LYS A 3 -6.57 -9.67 -17.31
N GLY A 4 -5.31 -9.24 -17.17
CA GLY A 4 -4.48 -9.58 -16.03
C GLY A 4 -4.50 -8.42 -15.05
N ASN A 5 -4.70 -8.68 -13.76
CA ASN A 5 -4.40 -7.69 -12.74
C ASN A 5 -2.93 -7.25 -12.91
N LYS A 6 -2.64 -5.95 -12.82
CA LYS A 6 -1.27 -5.46 -12.89
C LYS A 6 -0.46 -6.11 -11.76
N GLU A 7 0.75 -6.55 -12.07
CA GLU A 7 1.63 -7.18 -11.09
C GLU A 7 1.97 -6.22 -9.95
N VAL A 8 1.99 -6.73 -8.73
CA VAL A 8 2.43 -5.96 -7.56
C VAL A 8 3.95 -5.79 -7.64
N PRO A 9 4.49 -4.55 -7.64
CA PRO A 9 5.93 -4.31 -7.81
C PRO A 9 6.69 -4.57 -6.50
N VAL A 10 6.69 -5.82 -6.04
CA VAL A 10 7.28 -6.25 -4.75
C VAL A 10 8.77 -5.91 -4.67
N ALA A 11 9.52 -6.11 -5.76
CA ALA A 11 10.94 -5.79 -5.81
C ALA A 11 11.19 -4.29 -5.58
N LYS A 12 10.39 -3.43 -6.23
CA LYS A 12 10.46 -1.97 -6.09
C LYS A 12 10.14 -1.53 -4.66
N LEU A 13 9.09 -2.09 -4.05
CA LEU A 13 8.73 -1.79 -2.67
C LEU A 13 9.85 -2.15 -1.70
N LYS A 14 10.43 -3.35 -1.83
CA LYS A 14 11.54 -3.79 -0.97
C LYS A 14 12.78 -2.91 -1.12
N ASP A 15 13.11 -2.55 -2.36
CA ASP A 15 14.25 -1.68 -2.65
C ASP A 15 14.04 -0.28 -2.07
N ALA A 16 12.87 0.32 -2.30
CA ALA A 16 12.52 1.62 -1.75
C ALA A 16 12.57 1.65 -0.22
N TRP A 17 12.07 0.60 0.45
CA TRP A 17 12.16 0.48 1.91
C TRP A 17 13.58 0.40 2.42
N LYS A 18 14.46 -0.30 1.69
CA LYS A 18 15.87 -0.44 2.04
C LYS A 18 16.63 0.87 1.81
N VAL A 19 16.49 1.48 0.64
CA VAL A 19 17.19 2.72 0.25
C VAL A 19 16.81 3.88 1.17
N ASN A 20 15.54 4.00 1.52
CA ASN A 20 15.04 5.10 2.35
C ASN A 20 15.01 4.79 3.85
N ASN A 21 15.55 3.63 4.27
CA ASN A 21 15.57 3.18 5.67
C ASN A 21 14.19 3.19 6.36
N LEU A 22 13.11 2.96 5.61
CA LEU A 22 11.74 3.15 6.09
C LEU A 22 11.33 2.14 7.15
N SER A 23 12.04 1.01 7.28
CA SER A 23 11.72 -0.04 8.24
C SER A 23 11.72 0.42 9.70
N ASN A 24 12.35 1.55 10.02
CA ASN A 24 12.34 2.13 11.36
C ASN A 24 10.99 2.78 11.71
N ASP A 25 10.37 3.45 10.74
CA ASP A 25 9.13 4.21 10.92
C ASP A 25 7.90 3.46 10.41
N VAL A 26 8.03 2.76 9.28
CA VAL A 26 6.95 2.02 8.61
C VAL A 26 7.43 0.61 8.27
N LYS A 27 6.81 -0.41 8.88
CA LYS A 27 7.12 -1.80 8.57
C LYS A 27 6.46 -2.24 7.26
N LEU A 28 7.26 -2.72 6.31
CA LEU A 28 6.75 -3.35 5.10
C LEU A 28 6.55 -4.85 5.31
N ASN A 29 5.33 -5.33 5.08
CA ASN A 29 5.03 -6.75 5.04
C ASN A 29 4.40 -7.11 3.69
N ILE A 30 5.00 -8.06 2.97
CA ILE A 30 4.50 -8.55 1.68
C ILE A 30 3.92 -9.94 1.89
N SER A 31 2.66 -10.14 1.54
CA SER A 31 1.97 -11.42 1.67
C SER A 31 1.27 -11.76 0.36
N THR A 32 1.23 -13.05 0.02
CA THR A 32 0.57 -13.55 -1.21
C THR A 32 -0.95 -13.47 -1.12
N CYS A 33 -1.51 -13.41 0.10
CA CYS A 33 -2.91 -13.15 0.35
C CYS A 33 -3.07 -12.33 1.62
N LEU A 34 -3.84 -11.24 1.54
CA LEU A 34 -4.14 -10.35 2.68
C LEU A 34 -5.59 -10.47 3.18
N GLY A 35 -6.41 -11.31 2.57
CA GLY A 35 -7.79 -11.52 3.01
C GLY A 35 -8.80 -11.14 1.95
N PRO A 36 -9.36 -9.91 1.92
CA PRO A 36 -10.60 -9.64 1.21
C PRO A 36 -10.47 -9.97 -0.29
N CYS A 37 -10.98 -11.15 -0.68
CA CYS A 37 -10.95 -11.64 -2.05
C CYS A 37 -11.81 -10.80 -3.01
N SER A 38 -12.57 -9.84 -2.47
CA SER A 38 -13.41 -8.91 -3.24
C SER A 38 -12.62 -7.89 -4.04
N ARG A 39 -11.33 -7.67 -3.74
CA ARG A 39 -10.45 -6.72 -4.45
C ARG A 39 -9.10 -7.38 -4.74
N ASN A 40 -8.55 -7.10 -5.92
CA ASN A 40 -7.18 -7.46 -6.27
C ASN A 40 -6.20 -6.37 -5.77
N ASN A 41 -4.92 -6.72 -5.67
CA ASN A 41 -3.84 -5.80 -5.31
C ASN A 41 -4.17 -4.98 -4.06
N VAL A 42 -4.37 -5.69 -2.95
CA VAL A 42 -4.77 -5.11 -1.67
C VAL A 42 -3.54 -4.73 -0.87
N SER A 43 -3.58 -3.58 -0.22
CA SER A 43 -2.63 -3.17 0.82
C SER A 43 -3.38 -2.78 2.08
N LEU A 44 -2.86 -3.21 3.23
CA LEU A 44 -3.35 -2.83 4.54
C LEU A 44 -2.35 -1.88 5.18
N ILE A 45 -2.81 -0.66 5.45
CA ILE A 45 -2.03 0.35 6.17
C ILE A 45 -2.58 0.42 7.60
N THR A 46 -1.68 0.39 8.59
CA THR A 46 -2.03 0.57 10.00
C THR A 46 -1.29 1.78 10.54
N VAL A 47 -2.04 2.81 10.93
CA VAL A 47 -1.52 4.07 11.49
C VAL A 47 -2.38 4.45 12.69
N ASP A 48 -1.78 4.77 13.84
CA ASP A 48 -2.50 5.17 15.08
C ASP A 48 -3.70 4.26 15.43
N ASP A 49 -3.50 2.93 15.38
CA ASP A 49 -4.53 1.87 15.58
C ASP A 49 -5.62 1.80 14.49
N GLN A 50 -5.65 2.75 13.55
CA GLN A 50 -6.56 2.74 12.42
C GLN A 50 -6.05 1.84 11.29
N ARG A 51 -6.93 0.95 10.83
CA ARG A 51 -6.69 0.09 9.67
C ARG A 51 -7.34 0.67 8.42
N ILE A 52 -6.52 0.91 7.41
CA ILE A 52 -6.94 1.49 6.13
C ILE A 52 -6.68 0.45 5.05
N TRP A 53 -7.77 -0.04 4.47
CA TRP A 53 -7.75 -1.01 3.40
C TRP A 53 -7.76 -0.31 2.06
N LEU A 54 -6.74 -0.55 1.26
CA LEU A 54 -6.59 -0.03 -0.09
C LEU A 54 -6.67 -1.19 -1.07
N GLY A 55 -7.45 -1.07 -2.14
CA GLY A 55 -7.65 -2.13 -3.12
C GLY A 55 -7.63 -1.59 -4.54
N SER A 56 -7.57 -2.48 -5.53
CA SER A 56 -7.45 -2.08 -6.94
C SER A 56 -6.20 -1.24 -7.22
N LEU A 57 -5.11 -1.49 -6.47
CA LEU A 57 -3.88 -0.73 -6.61
C LEU A 57 -3.15 -1.06 -7.92
N GLU A 58 -2.45 -0.04 -8.41
CA GLU A 58 -1.71 -0.03 -9.67
C GLU A 58 -0.33 0.59 -9.41
N GLY A 59 0.56 0.59 -10.41
CA GLY A 59 1.94 1.05 -10.27
C GLY A 59 2.06 2.41 -9.56
N GLU A 60 1.31 3.42 -10.02
CA GLU A 60 1.29 4.77 -9.45
C GLU A 60 0.87 4.81 -7.97
N HIS A 61 -0.03 3.92 -7.56
CA HIS A 61 -0.47 3.84 -6.18
C HIS A 61 0.66 3.33 -5.27
N TYR A 62 1.49 2.40 -5.77
CA TYR A 62 2.65 1.93 -5.00
C TYR A 62 3.74 3.00 -4.88
N ASP A 63 3.94 3.82 -5.91
CA ASP A 63 4.79 5.01 -5.83
C ASP A 63 4.31 5.96 -4.73
N SER A 64 3.01 6.28 -4.70
CA SER A 64 2.46 7.13 -3.64
C SER A 64 2.52 6.50 -2.24
N ILE A 65 2.46 5.17 -2.12
CA ILE A 65 2.67 4.48 -0.83
C ILE A 65 4.12 4.68 -0.35
N ILE A 66 5.10 4.60 -1.25
CA ILE A 66 6.51 4.82 -0.93
C ILE A 66 6.72 6.27 -0.48
N GLU A 67 6.22 7.24 -1.25
CA GLU A 67 6.33 8.66 -0.94
C GLU A 67 5.66 9.00 0.40
N TRP A 68 4.46 8.45 0.65
CA TRP A 68 3.76 8.62 1.92
C TRP A 68 4.57 8.02 3.08
N ALA A 69 5.12 6.81 2.93
CA ALA A 69 5.92 6.18 3.98
C ALA A 69 7.20 6.97 4.30
N GLN A 70 7.81 7.62 3.31
CA GLN A 70 8.94 8.53 3.52
C GLN A 70 8.56 9.80 4.31
N ASN A 71 7.32 10.27 4.15
CA ASN A 71 6.85 11.52 4.75
C ASN A 71 6.02 11.32 6.02
N ILE A 72 5.83 10.08 6.49
CA ILE A 72 4.94 9.76 7.62
C ILE A 72 5.28 10.56 8.90
N ALA A 73 6.56 10.83 9.13
CA ALA A 73 7.04 11.58 10.29
C ALA A 73 6.62 13.06 10.26
N VAL A 74 6.31 13.59 9.07
CA VAL A 74 5.90 14.99 8.85
C VAL A 74 4.40 15.08 8.62
N ASN A 75 3.84 14.16 7.83
CA ASN A 75 2.44 14.11 7.48
C ASN A 75 1.94 12.66 7.44
N SER A 76 1.09 12.31 8.41
CA SER A 76 0.46 10.99 8.48
C SER A 76 -0.75 10.84 7.57
N GLU A 77 -1.20 11.92 6.92
CA GLU A 77 -2.36 11.90 6.04
C GLU A 77 -2.05 11.19 4.71
N LEU A 78 -2.93 10.27 4.32
CA LEU A 78 -2.84 9.59 3.03
C LEU A 78 -3.10 10.56 1.86
N PRO A 79 -2.31 10.47 0.77
CA PRO A 79 -2.57 11.23 -0.45
C PRO A 79 -3.92 10.86 -1.08
N GLU A 80 -4.51 11.80 -1.82
CA GLU A 80 -5.88 11.70 -2.37
C GLU A 80 -6.08 10.49 -3.31
N ASN A 81 -5.05 10.13 -4.06
CA ASN A 81 -5.10 8.95 -4.94
C ASN A 81 -5.25 7.64 -4.14
N LEU A 82 -4.58 7.52 -2.99
CA LEU A 82 -4.73 6.38 -2.10
C LEU A 82 -6.07 6.42 -1.36
N LYS A 83 -6.51 7.60 -0.89
CA LYS A 83 -7.84 7.77 -0.27
C LYS A 83 -8.96 7.27 -1.20
N SER A 84 -8.84 7.51 -2.51
CA SER A 84 -9.81 7.05 -3.53
C SER A 84 -9.86 5.52 -3.69
N GLN A 85 -8.78 4.83 -3.33
CA GLN A 85 -8.71 3.35 -3.34
C GLN A 85 -9.14 2.72 -2.02
N ARG A 86 -9.55 3.53 -1.04
CA ARG A 86 -10.02 3.04 0.26
C ARG A 86 -11.31 2.26 0.09
N PHE A 87 -11.39 1.10 0.74
CA PHE A 87 -12.62 0.33 0.84
C PHE A 87 -12.81 -0.23 2.25
N ILE A 88 -14.00 -0.74 2.52
CA ILE A 88 -14.31 -1.48 3.74
C ILE A 88 -14.40 -2.95 3.33
N PRO A 89 -13.53 -3.84 3.83
CA PRO A 89 -13.68 -5.27 3.57
C PRO A 89 -14.96 -5.75 4.28
N LEU A 90 -15.82 -6.44 3.55
CA LEU A 90 -16.94 -7.16 4.14
C LEU A 90 -16.37 -8.37 4.89
N SER A 91 -16.59 -8.43 6.20
CA SER A 91 -16.27 -9.60 7.04
C SER A 91 -17.33 -10.69 6.90
#